data_AF-A0A2E0TS59-F1
#
_entry.id   AF-A0A2E0TS59-F1
#
_cell.length_a   1.000
_cell.length_b   1.000
_cell.length_c   1.000
_cell.angle_alpha   90.00
_cell.angle_beta   90.00
_cell.angle_gamma   90.00
#
_symmetry.space_group_name_H-M   'P 1'
#
loop_
_entity.id
_entity.type
_entity.pdbx_description
1 polymer ?
#
loop_
_entity_poly.entity_id
_entity_poly.type
_entity_poly.pdbx_seq_one_letter_code
_entity_poly.pdbx_strand_id
1 'polypeptide(L)'
;MSGKGNEAGALDALFEGDEVQEVLAERFYGGEPAKAEPRGRKRKRRKAKAKPDHYSVICISLYKEDLERLDAKVAELKESGHRKMSRSALIRFALDHMDTDKLPKAY
;
A
#
# COMPACT_ATOMS: atom_id res chain seq x y z
N MET A 1 -27.79 9.66 3.25
CA MET A 1 -27.27 10.04 4.59
C MET A 1 -27.21 8.77 5.40
N SER A 2 -26.10 8.02 5.35
CA SER A 2 -24.94 8.16 6.23
C SER A 2 -25.34 8.17 7.71
N GLY A 3 -24.97 7.10 8.40
CA GLY A 3 -25.19 6.86 9.82
C GLY A 3 -24.55 5.55 10.24
N LYS A 4 -23.29 5.32 9.83
CA LYS A 4 -22.43 4.23 10.36
C LYS A 4 -22.17 4.54 11.83
N GLY A 5 -23.04 4.04 12.69
CA GLY A 5 -22.92 4.12 14.13
C GLY A 5 -22.55 2.76 14.72
N ASN A 6 -21.40 2.73 15.39
CA ASN A 6 -21.13 1.90 16.56
C ASN A 6 -20.85 0.39 16.38
N GLU A 7 -19.96 0.00 15.46
CA GLU A 7 -19.36 -1.35 15.49
C GLU A 7 -18.24 -1.45 16.55
N ALA A 8 -17.56 -0.34 16.85
CA ALA A 8 -16.47 -0.30 17.82
C ALA A 8 -16.92 -0.52 19.26
N GLY A 9 -18.06 0.05 19.68
CA GLY A 9 -18.59 -0.15 21.04
C GLY A 9 -19.26 -1.52 21.24
N ALA A 10 -19.67 -2.19 20.16
CA ALA A 10 -20.26 -3.53 20.25
C ALA A 10 -19.19 -4.60 20.56
N LEU A 11 -17.97 -4.43 20.03
CA LEU A 11 -16.83 -5.31 20.34
C LEU A 11 -16.32 -5.07 21.77
N ASP A 12 -16.34 -3.82 22.23
CA ASP A 12 -15.93 -3.39 23.58
C ASP A 12 -16.93 -3.83 24.68
N ALA A 13 -18.18 -4.07 24.31
CA ALA A 13 -19.20 -4.61 25.22
C ALA A 13 -19.25 -6.16 25.22
N LEU A 14 -18.78 -6.81 24.15
CA LEU A 14 -18.74 -8.28 24.05
C LEU A 14 -17.58 -8.90 24.82
N PHE A 15 -16.47 -8.16 24.91
CA PHE A 15 -15.31 -8.52 25.70
C PHE A 15 -15.15 -7.39 26.70
N GLU A 16 -15.29 -7.67 28.00
CA GLU A 16 -15.16 -6.68 29.06
C GLU A 16 -13.82 -5.94 28.85
N GLY A 17 -13.88 -4.69 28.36
CA GLY A 17 -12.71 -4.01 27.78
C GLY A 17 -11.50 -3.94 28.71
N ASP A 18 -11.76 -3.94 30.02
CA ASP A 18 -10.73 -4.01 31.06
C ASP A 18 -9.98 -5.35 31.08
N GLU A 19 -10.66 -6.48 30.86
CA GLU A 19 -10.04 -7.83 30.75
C GLU A 19 -9.14 -7.91 29.52
N VAL A 20 -9.55 -7.31 28.40
CA VAL A 20 -8.74 -7.26 27.17
C VAL A 20 -7.48 -6.42 27.39
N GLN A 21 -7.62 -5.26 28.05
CA GLN A 21 -6.47 -4.41 28.37
C GLN A 21 -5.54 -5.07 29.37
N GLU A 22 -6.06 -5.82 30.35
CA GLU A 22 -5.25 -6.54 31.33
C GLU A 22 -4.46 -7.68 30.68
N VAL A 23 -5.08 -8.49 29.82
CA VAL A 23 -4.40 -9.56 29.08
C VAL A 23 -3.35 -9.01 28.13
N LEU A 24 -3.65 -7.88 27.45
CA LEU A 24 -2.68 -7.21 26.59
C LEU A 24 -1.53 -6.60 27.39
N ALA A 25 -1.82 -5.99 28.53
CA ALA A 25 -0.81 -5.46 29.44
C ALA A 25 0.08 -6.60 29.94
N GLU A 26 -0.48 -7.68 30.49
CA GLU A 26 0.29 -8.80 31.01
C GLU A 26 1.13 -9.51 29.94
N ARG A 27 0.57 -9.76 28.74
CA ARG A 27 1.24 -10.52 27.68
C ARG A 27 2.21 -9.72 26.83
N PHE A 28 1.94 -8.44 26.59
CA PHE A 28 2.68 -7.64 25.61
C PHE A 28 3.42 -6.43 26.20
N TYR A 29 2.97 -5.86 27.32
CA TYR A 29 3.49 -4.57 27.82
C TYR A 29 3.99 -4.57 29.28
N GLY A 30 3.71 -5.60 30.07
CA GLY A 30 3.87 -5.64 31.53
C GLY A 30 5.11 -6.37 32.03
N GLY A 31 6.02 -6.75 31.13
CA GLY A 31 7.37 -7.16 31.54
C GLY A 31 8.22 -5.92 31.76
N GLU A 32 8.81 -5.76 32.96
CA GLU A 32 10.01 -4.92 33.13
C GLU A 32 10.95 -5.18 31.95
N PRO A 33 11.61 -4.15 31.38
CA PRO A 33 12.56 -4.34 30.29
C PRO A 33 13.74 -5.15 30.83
N ALA A 34 13.60 -6.48 30.84
CA ALA A 34 14.71 -7.40 31.00
C ALA A 34 15.72 -6.92 29.97
N LYS A 35 16.88 -6.44 30.44
CA LYS A 35 17.99 -5.96 29.62
C LYS A 35 18.13 -6.93 28.47
N ALA A 36 17.58 -6.54 27.32
CA ALA A 36 17.52 -7.40 26.17
C ALA A 36 18.94 -7.40 25.64
N GLU A 37 19.74 -8.37 26.07
CA GLU A 37 20.89 -8.78 25.29
C GLU A 37 20.40 -8.94 23.85
N PRO A 38 21.10 -8.40 22.85
CA PRO A 38 20.59 -8.35 21.49
C PRO A 38 20.53 -9.76 20.92
N ARG A 39 19.48 -10.51 21.23
CA ARG A 39 19.02 -11.70 20.50
C ARG A 39 18.35 -11.27 19.20
N GLY A 40 18.92 -10.27 18.54
CA GLY A 40 18.73 -10.05 17.13
C GLY A 40 19.59 -11.09 16.42
N ARG A 41 18.98 -12.22 16.03
CA ARG A 41 19.53 -13.02 14.92
C ARG A 41 19.68 -12.02 13.78
N LYS A 42 20.91 -11.51 13.56
CA LYS A 42 21.20 -10.51 12.53
C LYS A 42 20.67 -11.10 11.23
N ARG A 43 19.48 -10.66 10.78
CA ARG A 43 19.01 -11.00 9.44
C ARG A 43 20.11 -10.48 8.55
N LYS A 44 20.89 -11.39 7.95
CA LYS A 44 21.94 -11.04 6.99
C LYS A 44 21.28 -10.04 6.05
N ARG A 45 21.74 -8.79 6.10
CA ARG A 45 21.34 -7.76 5.14
C ARG A 45 21.61 -8.39 3.79
N ARG A 46 20.55 -8.83 3.09
CA ARG A 46 20.69 -9.37 1.74
C ARG A 46 21.43 -8.28 0.98
N LYS A 47 22.59 -8.62 0.42
CA LYS A 47 23.38 -7.70 -0.40
C LYS A 47 22.39 -7.04 -1.36
N ALA A 48 22.28 -5.71 -1.29
CA ALA A 48 21.41 -4.97 -2.19
C ALA A 48 21.86 -5.32 -3.61
N LYS A 49 21.02 -6.04 -4.34
CA LYS A 49 21.27 -6.29 -5.76
C LYS A 49 21.38 -4.92 -6.42
N ALA A 50 22.38 -4.74 -7.28
CA ALA A 50 22.53 -3.50 -8.04
C ALA A 50 21.18 -3.15 -8.69
N LYS A 51 20.75 -1.90 -8.51
CA LYS A 51 19.49 -1.43 -9.10
C LYS A 51 19.65 -1.55 -10.62
N PRO A 52 18.67 -2.14 -11.32
CA PRO A 52 18.73 -2.16 -12.77
C PRO A 52 18.74 -0.73 -13.33
N ASP A 53 19.65 -0.43 -14.28
CA ASP A 53 19.80 0.93 -14.85
C ASP A 53 18.63 1.39 -15.74
N HIS A 54 17.63 0.53 -15.97
CA HIS A 54 16.58 0.76 -16.97
C HIS A 54 15.31 1.45 -16.46
N TYR A 55 15.21 1.82 -15.17
CA TYR A 55 14.12 2.66 -14.65
C TYR A 55 14.44 3.28 -13.29
N SER A 56 13.77 4.40 -13.00
CA SER A 56 13.78 5.05 -11.68
C SER A 56 12.40 4.93 -11.02
N VAL A 57 12.38 4.73 -9.70
CA VAL A 57 11.14 4.80 -8.91
C VAL A 57 10.93 6.24 -8.51
N ILE A 58 9.82 6.83 -8.95
CA ILE A 58 9.45 8.22 -8.68
C ILE A 58 8.11 8.28 -7.95
N CYS A 59 7.92 9.34 -7.16
CA CYS A 59 6.62 9.71 -6.61
C CYS A 59 6.08 10.90 -7.41
N ILE A 60 4.90 10.75 -7.99
CA ILE A 60 4.21 11.83 -8.72
C ILE A 60 2.80 12.01 -8.14
N SER A 61 2.34 13.25 -8.10
CA SER A 61 0.94 13.57 -7.79
C SER A 61 0.09 13.41 -9.06
N LEU A 62 -1.08 12.79 -8.93
CA LEU A 62 -2.11 12.66 -9.96
C LEU A 62 -3.47 13.00 -9.33
N TYR A 63 -4.43 13.43 -10.15
CA TYR A 63 -5.82 13.55 -9.70
C TYR A 63 -6.34 12.19 -9.21
N LYS A 64 -7.22 12.19 -8.21
CA LYS A 64 -7.73 10.94 -7.61
C LYS A 64 -8.53 10.15 -8.64
N GLU A 65 -9.31 10.87 -9.43
CA GLU A 65 -10.11 10.37 -10.53
C GLU A 65 -9.24 9.68 -11.58
N ASP A 66 -8.04 10.20 -11.86
CA ASP A 66 -7.12 9.61 -12.81
C ASP A 66 -6.44 8.35 -12.27
N LEU A 67 -6.16 8.29 -10.96
CA LEU A 67 -5.67 7.07 -10.31
C LEU A 67 -6.71 5.94 -10.39
N GLU A 68 -7.98 6.24 -10.12
CA GLU A 68 -9.08 5.28 -10.23
C GLU A 68 -9.26 4.78 -11.67
N ARG A 69 -9.22 5.69 -12.65
CA ARG A 69 -9.28 5.34 -14.07
C ARG A 69 -8.11 4.45 -14.49
N LEU A 70 -6.91 4.74 -13.99
CA LEU A 70 -5.73 3.94 -14.29
C LEU A 70 -5.86 2.52 -13.72
N ASP A 71 -6.37 2.39 -12.50
CA ASP A 71 -6.59 1.09 -11.85
C ASP A 71 -7.67 0.26 -12.56
N ALA A 72 -8.78 0.90 -12.96
CA ALA A 72 -9.85 0.25 -13.72
C ALA A 72 -9.32 -0.33 -15.04
N LYS A 73 -8.57 0.46 -15.82
CA LYS A 73 -7.97 -0.01 -17.08
C LYS A 73 -6.98 -1.15 -16.88
N VAL A 74 -6.17 -1.11 -15.81
CA VAL A 74 -5.26 -2.21 -15.50
C VAL A 74 -6.03 -3.49 -15.15
N ALA A 75 -7.17 -3.38 -14.47
CA ALA A 75 -8.04 -4.52 -14.17
C ALA A 75 -8.64 -5.13 -15.44
N GLU A 76 -9.24 -4.31 -16.31
CA GLU A 76 -9.78 -4.73 -17.62
C GLU A 76 -8.72 -5.42 -18.49
N LEU A 77 -7.50 -4.87 -18.52
CA LEU A 77 -6.39 -5.45 -19.27
C LEU A 77 -5.95 -6.80 -18.69
N LYS A 78 -5.97 -6.96 -17.37
CA LYS A 78 -5.66 -8.25 -16.74
C LYS A 78 -6.72 -9.30 -17.02
N GLU A 79 -8.00 -8.90 -17.01
CA GLU A 79 -9.14 -9.76 -17.31
C GLU A 79 -9.10 -10.25 -18.77
N SER A 80 -8.77 -9.35 -19.71
CA SER A 80 -8.56 -9.68 -21.13
C SER A 80 -7.29 -10.50 -21.44
N GLY A 81 -6.50 -10.85 -20.43
CA GLY A 81 -5.37 -11.79 -20.55
C GLY A 81 -3.98 -11.17 -20.39
N HIS A 82 -3.86 -9.84 -20.26
CA HIS A 82 -2.58 -9.17 -19.98
C HIS A 82 -2.20 -9.27 -18.49
N ARG A 83 -1.96 -10.49 -18.00
CA ARG A 83 -1.72 -10.80 -16.58
C ARG A 83 -0.57 -10.00 -15.93
N LYS A 84 0.41 -9.54 -16.72
CA LYS A 84 1.56 -8.76 -16.24
C LYS A 84 1.36 -7.24 -16.35
N MET A 85 0.18 -6.77 -16.73
CA MET A 85 -0.08 -5.34 -16.87
C MET A 85 -0.01 -4.64 -15.51
N SER A 86 0.67 -3.49 -15.47
CA SER A 86 0.81 -2.63 -14.29
C SER A 86 0.54 -1.18 -14.67
N ARG A 87 0.31 -0.32 -13.67
CA ARG A 87 0.19 1.14 -13.87
C ARG A 87 1.36 1.70 -14.69
N SER A 88 2.59 1.33 -14.34
CA SER A 88 3.80 1.79 -15.04
C SER A 88 3.92 1.23 -16.46
N ALA A 89 3.47 0.00 -16.72
CA ALA A 89 3.44 -0.55 -18.07
C ALA A 89 2.40 0.16 -18.95
N LEU A 90 1.22 0.47 -18.39
CA LEU A 90 0.17 1.20 -19.09
C LEU A 90 0.59 2.65 -19.39
N ILE A 91 1.21 3.34 -18.43
CA ILE A 91 1.77 4.69 -18.64
C ILE A 91 2.84 4.66 -19.74
N ARG A 92 3.72 3.65 -19.76
CA ARG A 92 4.73 3.50 -20.82
C ARG A 92 4.07 3.38 -22.19
N PHE A 93 3.11 2.48 -22.35
CA PHE A 93 2.36 2.32 -23.59
C PHE A 93 1.69 3.63 -24.03
N ALA A 94 1.09 4.36 -23.08
CA ALA A 94 0.48 5.66 -23.38
C ALA A 94 1.51 6.66 -23.90
N LEU A 95 2.71 6.72 -23.31
CA LEU A 95 3.79 7.61 -23.77
C LEU A 95 4.32 7.22 -25.16
N ASP A 96 4.44 5.92 -25.46
CA ASP A 96 4.92 5.43 -26.76
C ASP A 96 3.95 5.76 -27.92
N HIS A 97 2.66 5.90 -27.61
CA HIS A 97 1.59 6.14 -28.60
C HIS A 97 0.94 7.52 -28.50
N MET A 98 1.39 8.37 -27.57
CA MET A 98 0.83 9.72 -27.41
C MET A 98 1.26 10.61 -28.57
N ASP A 99 0.28 11.28 -29.17
CA ASP A 99 0.49 12.28 -30.20
C ASP A 99 0.53 13.67 -29.54
N THR A 100 1.74 14.23 -29.43
CA THR A 100 1.98 15.53 -28.78
C THR A 100 1.38 16.70 -29.55
N ASP A 101 1.23 16.58 -30.87
CA ASP A 101 0.71 17.67 -31.70
C ASP A 101 -0.79 17.90 -31.45
N LYS A 102 -1.47 16.91 -30.86
CA LYS A 102 -2.88 16.99 -30.46
C LYS A 102 -3.09 17.55 -29.06
N LEU A 103 -2.02 17.85 -28.32
CA LEU A 103 -2.15 18.35 -26.96
C LEU A 103 -2.62 19.82 -26.98
N PRO A 104 -3.78 20.16 -26.40
CA PRO A 104 -4.24 21.54 -26.35
C PRO A 104 -3.30 22.37 -25.48
N LYS A 105 -3.19 23.67 -25.78
CA LYS A 105 -2.33 24.60 -25.03
C LYS A 105 -2.72 24.73 -23.55
N ALA A 106 -3.96 24.39 -23.21
CA ALA A 106 -4.44 24.27 -21.84
C ALA A 106 -4.94 22.82 -21.66
N TYR A 107 -4.17 22.02 -20.92
CA TYR A 107 -4.48 20.66 -20.51
C TYR A 107 -4.21 20.52 -19.01
#